data_AF-A0A0K0D5T8-F1
#
_entry.id   AF-A0A0K0D5T8-F1
#
_cell.length_a   1.000
_cell.length_b   1.000
_cell.length_c   1.000
_cell.angle_alpha   90.00
_cell.angle_beta   90.00
_cell.angle_gamma   90.00
#
_symmetry.space_group_name_H-M   'P 1'
#
loop_
_entity.id
_entity.type
_entity.pdbx_description
1 polymer ?
#
loop_
_entity_poly.entity_id
_entity_poly.type
_entity_poly.pdbx_seq_one_letter_code
_entity_poly.pdbx_strand_id
1 'polypeptide(L)'
;MLNPEADSAEHCRRSPATTSDTVVPAQKPSFKRQFEVNLRDAQEQARQYEKQANEFAEKKSAEIRKAERYLQDRNFLAADYFRQVAREHSLREMNLRRQAGDIIIKANENSAVLDFHHLSPKDAIMVLKERLSALDRELL
;
A
#
# COMPACT_ATOMS: atom_id res chain seq x y z
N MET A 1 65.02 19.46 -9.98
CA MET A 1 65.15 20.64 -10.86
C MET A 1 65.33 20.13 -12.29
N LEU A 2 64.53 20.68 -13.21
CA LEU A 2 64.69 20.73 -14.68
C LEU A 2 64.60 19.42 -15.48
N ASN A 3 63.45 19.23 -16.15
CA ASN A 3 63.37 18.54 -17.45
C ASN A 3 63.81 19.50 -18.56
N PRO A 4 64.39 18.99 -19.65
CA PRO A 4 63.83 19.21 -21.00
C PRO A 4 64.11 18.00 -21.91
N GLU A 5 63.61 17.78 -23.13
CA GLU A 5 62.60 18.30 -24.05
C GLU A 5 62.59 17.30 -25.24
N ALA A 6 61.63 17.48 -26.16
CA ALA A 6 61.71 17.13 -27.59
C ALA A 6 61.58 15.64 -27.98
N ASP A 7 60.97 15.22 -29.09
CA ASP A 7 60.02 15.76 -30.08
C ASP A 7 59.78 14.59 -31.08
N SER A 8 58.83 14.74 -32.00
CA SER A 8 58.75 14.05 -33.31
C SER A 8 57.90 12.76 -33.48
N ALA A 9 56.75 12.99 -34.12
CA ALA A 9 56.36 12.52 -35.45
C ALA A 9 55.94 11.04 -35.73
N GLU A 10 54.66 10.93 -36.08
CA GLU A 10 53.98 10.07 -37.08
C GLU A 10 54.74 8.91 -37.76
N HIS A 11 54.17 7.70 -37.68
CA HIS A 11 53.87 6.92 -38.90
C HIS A 11 52.87 5.77 -38.64
N CYS A 12 51.72 5.83 -39.33
CA CYS A 12 50.86 4.68 -39.59
C CYS A 12 51.55 3.69 -40.54
N ARG A 13 51.43 2.38 -40.30
CA ARG A 13 51.01 1.40 -41.34
C ARG A 13 50.86 -0.04 -40.81
N ARG A 14 49.75 -0.64 -41.27
CA ARG A 14 49.43 -2.07 -41.52
C ARG A 14 48.83 -2.90 -40.39
N SER A 15 47.51 -3.07 -40.50
CA SER A 15 46.73 -4.23 -40.04
C SER A 15 47.18 -5.54 -40.71
N PRO A 16 46.88 -6.70 -40.12
CA PRO A 16 45.79 -7.48 -40.69
C PRO A 16 44.86 -8.16 -39.66
N ALA A 17 43.69 -8.52 -40.18
CA ALA A 17 42.51 -9.08 -39.55
C ALA A 17 42.74 -10.23 -38.55
N THR A 18 41.94 -10.23 -37.48
CA THR A 18 41.35 -11.47 -36.95
C THR A 18 39.99 -11.16 -36.34
N THR A 19 38.98 -11.81 -36.89
CA THR A 19 37.60 -11.87 -36.44
C THR A 19 37.52 -12.36 -35.00
N SER A 20 36.87 -11.60 -34.14
CA SER A 20 36.33 -12.09 -32.88
C SER A 20 35.09 -11.27 -32.58
N ASP A 21 33.97 -11.70 -33.16
CA ASP A 21 32.64 -11.34 -32.70
C ASP A 21 32.54 -11.71 -31.23
N THR A 22 32.88 -10.76 -30.36
CA THR A 22 32.50 -10.84 -28.97
C THR A 22 31.03 -10.45 -28.93
N VAL A 23 30.17 -11.44 -29.17
CA VAL A 23 28.74 -11.33 -28.85
C VAL A 23 28.68 -11.16 -27.34
N VAL A 24 28.64 -9.90 -26.90
CA VAL A 24 28.27 -9.54 -25.54
C VAL A 24 26.88 -10.16 -25.33
N PRO A 25 26.68 -11.08 -24.37
CA PRO A 25 25.34 -11.56 -24.09
C PRO A 25 24.53 -10.33 -23.70
N ALA A 26 23.46 -10.06 -24.45
CA ALA A 26 22.52 -9.01 -24.16
C ALA A 26 22.13 -9.14 -22.68
N GLN A 27 22.58 -8.18 -21.87
CA GLN A 27 22.13 -8.07 -20.50
C GLN A 27 20.63 -7.90 -20.59
N LYS A 28 19.89 -8.97 -20.28
CA LYS A 28 18.45 -8.90 -20.09
C LYS A 28 18.23 -7.72 -19.15
N PRO A 29 17.44 -6.70 -19.54
CA PRO A 29 17.14 -5.63 -18.61
C PRO A 29 16.54 -6.31 -17.40
N SER A 30 17.15 -6.09 -16.24
CA SER A 30 16.66 -6.50 -14.93
C SER A 30 15.33 -5.78 -14.71
N PHE A 31 14.28 -6.25 -15.37
CA PHE A 31 12.96 -5.70 -15.27
C PHE A 31 12.45 -6.04 -13.88
N LYS A 32 12.19 -4.98 -13.13
CA LYS A 32 11.35 -4.97 -11.94
C LYS A 32 11.95 -5.70 -10.73
N ARG A 33 12.95 -5.07 -10.09
CA ARG A 33 12.77 -4.79 -8.65
C ARG A 33 11.68 -3.72 -8.55
N GLN A 34 10.43 -4.12 -8.84
CA GLN A 34 9.30 -3.31 -8.46
C GLN A 34 9.38 -3.24 -6.95
N PHE A 35 9.60 -2.03 -6.45
CA PHE A 35 9.41 -1.68 -5.07
C PHE A 35 8.19 -2.45 -4.57
N GLU A 36 8.40 -3.45 -3.73
CA GLU A 36 7.37 -3.88 -2.81
C GLU A 36 7.08 -2.63 -1.98
N VAL A 37 6.13 -1.81 -2.44
CA VAL A 37 5.35 -0.97 -1.55
C VAL A 37 4.92 -1.94 -0.47
N ASN A 38 5.46 -1.76 0.73
CA ASN A 38 5.65 -2.84 1.68
C ASN A 38 4.28 -3.30 2.19
N LEU A 39 3.62 -4.18 1.43
CA LEU A 39 2.25 -4.63 1.66
C LEU A 39 2.13 -5.19 3.07
N ARG A 40 3.20 -5.82 3.53
CA ARG A 40 3.35 -6.30 4.90
C ARG A 40 3.26 -5.19 5.95
N ASP A 41 3.91 -4.05 5.74
CA ASP A 41 3.82 -2.91 6.66
C ASP A 41 2.42 -2.29 6.61
N ALA A 42 1.85 -2.17 5.41
CA ALA A 42 0.48 -1.70 5.23
C ALA A 42 -0.55 -2.60 5.92
N GLN A 43 -0.36 -3.92 5.85
CA GLN A 43 -1.16 -4.93 6.56
C GLN A 43 -1.04 -4.78 8.07
N GLU A 44 0.17 -4.62 8.60
CA GLU A 44 0.36 -4.44 10.03
C GLU A 44 -0.28 -3.13 10.51
N GLN A 45 -0.14 -2.05 9.74
CA GLN A 45 -0.78 -0.77 10.06
C GLN A 45 -2.31 -0.86 9.99
N ALA A 46 -2.87 -1.50 8.97
CA ALA A 46 -4.31 -1.73 8.84
C ALA A 46 -4.86 -2.56 10.01
N ARG A 47 -4.11 -3.59 10.44
CA ARG A 47 -4.43 -4.40 11.63
C ARG A 47 -4.43 -3.57 12.92
N GLN A 48 -3.53 -2.60 13.05
CA GLN A 48 -3.53 -1.69 14.21
C GLN A 48 -4.79 -0.81 14.24
N TYR A 49 -5.18 -0.26 13.08
CA TYR A 49 -6.42 0.50 12.98
C TYR A 49 -7.65 -0.37 13.26
N GLU A 50 -7.66 -1.61 12.81
CA GLU A 50 -8.74 -2.56 13.10
C GLU A 50 -8.84 -2.88 14.60
N LYS A 51 -7.71 -3.12 15.28
CA LYS A 51 -7.69 -3.30 16.74
C LYS A 51 -8.31 -2.11 17.45
N GLN A 52 -7.91 -0.89 17.10
CA GLN A 52 -8.50 0.34 17.67
C GLN A 52 -9.99 0.46 17.34
N ALA A 53 -10.41 0.12 16.12
CA ALA A 53 -11.82 0.14 15.74
C ALA A 53 -12.65 -0.85 16.58
N ASN A 54 -12.09 -2.02 16.88
CA ASN A 54 -12.74 -3.03 17.72
C ASN A 54 -12.89 -2.54 19.18
N GLU A 55 -11.91 -1.82 19.72
CA GLU A 55 -12.06 -1.18 21.04
C GLU A 55 -13.21 -0.16 21.06
N PHE A 56 -13.38 0.62 19.98
CA PHE A 56 -14.51 1.54 19.87
C PHE A 56 -15.85 0.81 19.66
N ALA A 57 -15.85 -0.33 18.96
CA ALA A 57 -17.03 -1.18 18.83
C ALA A 57 -17.47 -1.74 20.20
N GLU A 58 -16.52 -2.16 21.03
CA GLU A 58 -16.79 -2.60 22.40
C GLU A 58 -17.34 -1.47 23.26
N LYS A 59 -16.71 -0.28 23.23
CA LYS A 59 -17.20 0.92 23.94
C LYS A 59 -18.62 1.28 23.50
N LYS A 60 -18.88 1.31 22.19
CA LYS A 60 -20.22 1.52 21.63
C LYS A 60 -21.23 0.52 22.20
N SER A 61 -20.88 -0.77 22.21
CA SER A 61 -21.77 -1.82 22.76
C SER A 61 -22.06 -1.63 24.26
N ALA A 62 -21.07 -1.15 25.02
CA ALA A 62 -21.23 -0.88 26.44
C ALA A 62 -22.17 0.30 26.68
N GLU A 63 -22.03 1.39 25.91
CA GLU A 63 -22.92 2.55 26.01
C GLU A 63 -24.36 2.23 25.55
N ILE A 64 -24.53 1.40 24.51
CA ILE A 64 -25.87 0.91 24.11
C ILE A 64 -26.53 0.15 25.26
N ARG A 65 -25.82 -0.79 25.89
CA ARG A 65 -26.33 -1.53 27.05
C ARG A 65 -26.65 -0.64 28.25
N LYS A 66 -25.92 0.46 28.46
CA LYS A 66 -26.30 1.47 29.47
C LYS A 66 -27.59 2.18 29.09
N ALA A 67 -27.70 2.65 27.84
CA ALA A 67 -28.90 3.32 27.36
C ALA A 67 -30.15 2.43 27.51
N GLU A 68 -30.05 1.15 27.14
CA GLU A 68 -31.15 0.18 27.28
C GLU A 68 -31.62 0.02 28.73
N ARG A 69 -30.68 -0.05 29.70
CA ARG A 69 -31.02 -0.08 31.13
C ARG A 69 -31.78 1.18 31.56
N TYR A 70 -31.32 2.36 31.17
CA TYR A 70 -32.01 3.61 31.51
C TYR A 70 -33.39 3.74 30.85
N LEU A 71 -33.61 3.14 29.68
CA LEU A 71 -34.94 3.06 29.09
C LEU A 71 -35.90 2.19 29.91
N GLN A 72 -35.40 1.08 30.46
CA GLN A 72 -36.18 0.22 31.36
C GLN A 72 -36.57 0.98 32.65
N ASP A 73 -35.67 1.81 33.17
CA ASP A 73 -35.89 2.68 34.33
C ASP A 73 -36.72 3.93 34.01
N ARG A 74 -37.21 4.09 32.76
CA ARG A 74 -37.93 5.28 32.26
C ARG A 74 -37.14 6.60 32.38
N ASN A 75 -35.82 6.52 32.50
CA ASN A 75 -34.93 7.68 32.49
C ASN A 75 -34.46 7.99 31.07
N PHE A 76 -35.33 8.65 30.31
CA PHE A 76 -35.08 8.94 28.89
C PHE A 76 -33.91 9.90 28.66
N LEU A 77 -33.70 10.89 29.55
CA LEU A 77 -32.59 11.84 29.43
C LEU A 77 -31.24 11.11 29.52
N ALA A 78 -31.07 10.20 30.48
CA ALA A 78 -29.86 9.41 30.59
C ALA A 78 -29.70 8.45 29.40
N ALA A 79 -30.79 7.82 28.95
CA ALA A 79 -30.75 6.93 27.79
C ALA A 79 -30.30 7.66 26.51
N ASP A 80 -30.83 8.85 26.25
CA ASP A 80 -30.46 9.65 25.08
C ASP A 80 -29.02 10.14 25.14
N TYR A 81 -28.52 10.49 26.33
CA TYR A 81 -27.11 10.80 26.54
C TYR A 81 -26.22 9.61 26.12
N PHE A 82 -26.48 8.40 26.64
CA PHE A 82 -25.65 7.23 26.30
C PHE A 82 -25.78 6.81 24.82
N ARG A 83 -26.95 7.00 24.21
CA ARG A 83 -27.11 6.84 22.76
C ARG A 83 -26.26 7.83 21.96
N GLN A 84 -26.17 9.07 22.40
CA GLN A 84 -25.30 10.06 21.76
C GLN A 84 -23.83 9.64 21.84
N VAL A 85 -23.36 9.18 23.01
CA VAL A 85 -21.98 8.70 23.16
C VAL A 85 -21.72 7.46 22.30
N ALA A 86 -22.68 6.54 22.21
CA ALA A 86 -22.58 5.38 21.31
C ALA A 86 -22.45 5.80 19.82
N ARG A 87 -23.14 6.85 19.38
CA ARG A 87 -23.00 7.41 18.03
C ARG A 87 -21.59 7.95 17.79
N GLU A 88 -21.00 8.63 18.76
CA GLU A 88 -19.63 9.13 18.66
C GLU A 88 -18.61 8.00 18.54
N HIS A 89 -18.76 6.93 19.34
CA HIS A 89 -17.92 5.73 19.20
C HIS A 89 -18.09 5.07 17.83
N SER A 90 -19.33 5.00 17.31
CA SER A 90 -19.60 4.48 15.97
C SER A 90 -18.90 5.28 14.88
N LEU A 91 -18.88 6.62 14.97
CA LEU A 91 -18.17 7.46 14.00
C LEU A 91 -16.66 7.21 14.04
N ARG A 92 -16.08 7.07 15.23
CA ARG A 92 -14.64 6.79 15.39
C ARG A 92 -14.28 5.40 14.85
N GLU A 93 -15.07 4.38 15.18
CA GLU A 93 -14.95 3.02 14.64
C GLU A 93 -14.96 3.02 13.11
N MET A 94 -15.95 3.68 12.49
CA MET A 94 -16.07 3.74 11.03
C MET A 94 -14.89 4.45 10.38
N ASN A 95 -14.40 5.55 10.97
CA ASN A 95 -13.25 6.28 10.44
C ASN A 95 -11.97 5.44 10.49
N LEU A 96 -11.74 4.69 11.58
CA LEU A 96 -10.58 3.81 11.71
C LEU A 96 -10.62 2.66 10.69
N ARG A 97 -11.80 2.03 10.50
CA ARG A 97 -11.95 1.01 9.45
C ARG A 97 -11.73 1.55 8.04
N ARG A 98 -12.18 2.79 7.78
CA ARG A 98 -11.91 3.46 6.50
C ARG A 98 -10.40 3.66 6.31
N GLN A 99 -9.69 4.16 7.32
CA GLN A 99 -8.23 4.34 7.26
C GLN A 99 -7.49 3.02 7.01
N ALA A 100 -7.92 1.93 7.66
CA ALA A 100 -7.38 0.60 7.39
C ALA A 100 -7.57 0.20 5.91
N GLY A 101 -8.76 0.44 5.36
CA GLY A 101 -9.05 0.20 3.95
C GLY A 101 -8.20 1.03 3.00
N ASP A 102 -8.12 2.35 3.22
CA ASP A 102 -7.35 3.29 2.38
C ASP A 102 -5.87 2.90 2.27
N ILE A 103 -5.29 2.42 3.37
CA ILE A 103 -3.90 1.94 3.42
C ILE A 103 -3.71 0.70 2.54
N ILE A 104 -4.65 -0.26 2.61
CA ILE A 104 -4.59 -1.48 1.81
C ILE A 104 -4.82 -1.17 0.32
N ILE A 105 -5.77 -0.29 -0.02
CA ILE A 105 -5.99 0.15 -1.41
C ILE A 105 -4.69 0.72 -1.98
N LYS A 106 -4.05 1.64 -1.25
CA LYS A 106 -2.79 2.25 -1.68
C LYS A 106 -1.66 1.24 -1.81
N ALA A 107 -1.59 0.26 -0.92
CA ALA A 107 -0.59 -0.82 -1.01
C ALA A 107 -0.80 -1.72 -2.23
N ASN A 108 -2.06 -1.95 -2.63
CA ASN A 108 -2.40 -2.76 -3.80
C ASN A 108 -2.06 -2.09 -5.15
N GLU A 109 -1.92 -0.76 -5.21
CA GLU A 109 -1.65 -0.04 -6.47
C GLU A 109 -0.42 -0.56 -7.21
N ASN A 110 0.63 -0.95 -6.47
CA ASN A 110 1.92 -1.37 -7.03
C ASN A 110 2.33 -2.79 -6.62
N SER A 111 1.50 -3.49 -5.85
CA SER A 111 1.81 -4.83 -5.37
C SER A 111 1.49 -5.91 -6.40
N ALA A 112 2.38 -6.91 -6.54
CA ALA A 112 2.12 -8.11 -7.34
C ALA A 112 1.06 -9.03 -6.72
N VAL A 113 0.78 -8.85 -5.41
CA VAL A 113 -0.22 -9.61 -4.65
C VAL A 113 -1.33 -8.65 -4.21
N LEU A 114 -2.58 -9.12 -4.25
CA LEU A 114 -3.73 -8.35 -3.79
C LEU A 114 -4.14 -8.77 -2.39
N ASP A 115 -4.40 -7.78 -1.55
CA ASP A 115 -5.02 -7.97 -0.24
C ASP A 115 -6.39 -7.29 -0.18
N PHE A 116 -7.39 -8.02 0.34
CA PHE A 116 -8.77 -7.56 0.46
C PHE A 116 -9.32 -7.62 1.90
N HIS A 117 -8.55 -8.08 2.90
CA HIS A 117 -9.06 -8.40 4.25
C HIS A 117 -9.68 -7.20 4.98
N HIS A 118 -9.23 -5.99 4.71
CA HIS A 118 -9.74 -4.77 5.34
C HIS A 118 -10.56 -3.88 4.39
N LEU A 119 -10.88 -4.39 3.19
CA LEU A 119 -11.65 -3.65 2.21
C LEU A 119 -13.14 -3.94 2.36
N SER A 120 -13.96 -2.92 2.10
CA SER A 120 -15.38 -3.16 1.86
C SER A 120 -15.55 -3.98 0.57
N PRO A 121 -16.65 -4.73 0.39
CA PRO A 121 -16.90 -5.44 -0.87
C PRO A 121 -16.85 -4.52 -2.09
N LYS A 122 -17.34 -3.27 -1.93
CA LYS A 122 -17.30 -2.26 -2.98
C LYS A 122 -15.87 -1.91 -3.37
N ASP A 123 -15.00 -1.67 -2.38
CA ASP A 123 -13.62 -1.27 -2.61
C ASP A 123 -12.78 -2.43 -3.14
N ALA A 124 -13.00 -3.65 -2.65
CA ALA A 124 -12.36 -4.85 -3.15
C ALA A 124 -12.67 -5.09 -4.64
N ILE A 125 -13.94 -4.93 -5.04
CA ILE A 125 -14.35 -5.02 -6.45
C ILE A 125 -13.69 -3.93 -7.28
N MET A 126 -13.60 -2.71 -6.77
CA MET A 126 -12.96 -1.58 -7.45
C MET A 126 -11.48 -1.86 -7.71
N VAL A 127 -10.72 -2.23 -6.67
CA VAL A 127 -9.30 -2.61 -6.79
C VAL A 127 -9.12 -3.76 -7.79
N LEU A 128 -9.95 -4.79 -7.72
CA LEU A 128 -9.87 -5.92 -8.65
C LEU A 128 -10.07 -5.48 -10.11
N LYS A 129 -11.08 -4.64 -10.38
CA LYS A 129 -11.36 -4.13 -11.73
C LYS A 129 -10.21 -3.27 -12.27
N GLU A 130 -9.65 -2.40 -11.44
CA GLU A 130 -8.52 -1.55 -11.83
C GLU A 130 -7.29 -2.38 -12.19
N ARG A 131 -7.00 -3.42 -11.40
CA ARG A 131 -5.86 -4.31 -11.65
C ARG A 131 -6.04 -5.16 -12.89
N LEU A 132 -7.24 -5.71 -13.13
CA LEU A 132 -7.54 -6.43 -14.37
C LEU A 132 -7.43 -5.51 -15.59
N SER A 133 -7.96 -4.29 -15.50
CA SER A 133 -7.87 -3.31 -16.59
C SER A 133 -6.43 -2.89 -16.90
N ALA A 134 -5.55 -2.84 -15.90
CA ALA A 134 -4.13 -2.58 -16.10
C ALA A 134 -3.44 -3.73 -16.84
N LEU A 135 -3.77 -4.98 -16.50
CA LEU A 135 -3.24 -6.17 -17.17
C LEU A 135 -3.70 -6.25 -18.63
N ASP A 136 -4.99 -5.98 -18.90
CA ASP A 136 -5.52 -5.99 -20.27
C ASP A 136 -4.80 -4.98 -21.18
N ARG A 137 -4.35 -3.84 -20.64
CA ARG A 137 -3.59 -2.81 -21.39
C ARG A 137 -2.13 -3.18 -21.63
N GLU A 138 -1.51 -3.93 -20.71
CA GLU A 138 -0.12 -4.40 -20.89
C GLU A 138 -0.02 -5.56 -21.91
N LEU A 139 -1.15 -6.21 -22.22
CA LEU A 139 -1.23 -7.34 -23.16
C LEU A 139 -1.54 -6.93 -24.62
N LEU A 140 -1.79 -5.65 -24.87
CA LEU A 140 -2.04 -5.06 -26.20
C LEU A 140 -0.83 -4.23 -26.67
#